data_AF-W2TZ02-F1
#
_entry.id   AF-W2TZ02-F1
#
_cell.length_a   1.000
_cell.length_b   1.000
_cell.length_c   1.000
_cell.angle_alpha   90.00
_cell.angle_beta   90.00
_cell.angle_gamma   90.00
#
_symmetry.space_group_name_H-M   'P 1'
#
loop_
_entity.id
_entity.type
_entity.pdbx_description
1 polymer ?
#
loop_
_entity_poly.entity_id
_entity_poly.type
_entity_poly.pdbx_seq_one_letter_code
_entity_poly.pdbx_strand_id
1 'polypeptide(L)'
;MGYLWFFRPVFYSREEMSLLGVLNNYNKGNYKLNPVVVQEEDYNVYYGGISNGLLWPALHNLPEYIVSDYDSPKNVREHWYSYVRVNYQFAIDAVRNSRPQDFIWIHDYHLMLTGMIMQSLDPNLEVGFFLHIPFQPPENFFTKYGTCGLPVLRGLLRFTKVGFQTHRDRAKYIELVQQHLKGVTVTHDSHWDIDTVTHEGWTCSLGVFPVSIKNDDFLKFVHMPETAAKAAAIKKKIMGENPPKDGKFFFSVERFDYTKGIKEKLQAYRRYFQKYPDRIGKDVLYQVAVTNRRSVDTYRVYQDECLDIARKIIAEFHDPSRPEWKPLIFQTDDHENFLIFCEIDLIIEKNLVTSKKYAKQTLRVIALPSLSLTVYLERLPRPDLVAAYMAMDIGIVTPKKDGMNLVAKEMLVCNPRAGLILSTGAGSEIQFSTSGLYKEDGEKDYHRVADLFDVETYADTFYAAATETEESRRAHGKRLSEFILSNDIERWSAAFLDPSWTHLVIRPMQVNTLDDFFSLMMRTRNVRRQIVDRVLKGIPIRPHFAISIRNAKESLENSCGPDSHTLVLSASHDSPDKAKFDIKNELQEFEKDLSFMDYAQSEDVDNVEQFVDVSLHVYFYVNYT
;
A
#
# COMPACT_ATOMS: atom_id res chain seq x y z
N MET A 1 10.27 -10.72 -18.03
CA MET A 1 8.83 -10.50 -18.29
C MET A 1 8.12 -10.52 -16.95
N GLY A 2 7.38 -9.46 -16.61
CA GLY A 2 6.54 -9.45 -15.42
C GLY A 2 5.30 -10.31 -15.63
N TYR A 3 4.84 -10.99 -14.58
CA TYR A 3 3.61 -11.76 -14.62
C TYR A 3 2.63 -11.20 -13.60
N LEU A 4 1.37 -11.08 -14.00
CA LEU A 4 0.27 -10.70 -13.13
C LEU A 4 -0.76 -11.82 -13.09
N TRP A 5 -1.12 -12.27 -11.90
CA TRP A 5 -2.20 -13.22 -11.70
C TRP A 5 -3.48 -12.51 -11.30
N PHE A 6 -4.62 -12.97 -11.83
CA PHE A 6 -5.92 -12.37 -11.54
C PHE A 6 -7.06 -13.42 -11.54
N PHE A 7 -8.20 -13.07 -10.92
CA PHE A 7 -9.36 -13.95 -10.77
C PHE A 7 -10.12 -14.18 -12.10
N ARG A 8 -10.57 -15.41 -12.35
CA ARG A 8 -11.66 -15.70 -13.28
C ARG A 8 -12.73 -16.56 -12.59
N PRO A 9 -13.94 -16.03 -12.34
CA PRO A 9 -15.11 -16.86 -12.05
C PRO A 9 -15.53 -17.61 -13.33
N VAL A 10 -15.89 -18.89 -13.20
CA VAL A 10 -16.50 -19.65 -14.29
C VAL A 10 -18.00 -19.30 -14.35
N PHE A 11 -18.38 -18.27 -15.11
CA PHE A 11 -19.79 -18.01 -15.39
C PHE A 11 -20.30 -18.91 -16.53
N TYR A 12 -21.32 -19.72 -16.27
CA TYR A 12 -22.06 -20.43 -17.31
C TYR A 12 -23.13 -19.50 -17.92
N SER A 13 -22.92 -19.05 -19.18
CA SER A 13 -23.80 -18.24 -20.06
C SER A 13 -23.87 -16.73 -19.72
N ARG A 14 -23.95 -15.76 -20.65
CA ARG A 14 -24.15 -15.66 -22.11
C ARG A 14 -23.48 -14.33 -22.55
N GLU A 15 -22.99 -14.27 -23.79
CA GLU A 15 -22.22 -13.18 -24.45
C GLU A 15 -20.70 -13.17 -24.20
N GLU A 16 -20.01 -13.79 -25.15
CA GLU A 16 -18.57 -13.87 -25.30
C GLU A 16 -17.95 -12.50 -25.63
N MET A 17 -17.60 -11.71 -24.62
CA MET A 17 -16.31 -11.00 -24.73
C MET A 17 -15.24 -12.05 -24.49
N SER A 18 -14.69 -12.62 -25.58
CA SER A 18 -13.68 -13.68 -25.44
C SER A 18 -12.54 -13.15 -24.57
N LEU A 19 -12.25 -13.86 -23.48
CA LEU A 19 -11.09 -13.65 -22.60
C LEU A 19 -9.81 -13.48 -23.42
N LEU A 20 -9.73 -14.14 -24.59
CA LEU A 20 -8.67 -13.97 -25.58
C LEU A 20 -8.53 -12.54 -26.11
N GLY A 21 -9.62 -11.79 -26.30
CA GLY A 21 -9.59 -10.39 -26.73
C GLY A 21 -9.03 -9.45 -25.66
N VAL A 22 -9.41 -9.64 -24.39
CA VAL A 22 -8.86 -8.89 -23.25
C VAL A 22 -7.39 -9.27 -23.02
N LEU A 23 -7.08 -10.56 -22.96
CA LEU A 23 -5.71 -11.06 -22.83
C LEU A 23 -4.84 -10.63 -24.02
N ASN A 24 -5.32 -10.63 -25.27
CA ASN A 24 -4.55 -10.16 -26.42
C ASN A 24 -4.35 -8.63 -26.44
N ASN A 25 -5.25 -7.84 -25.88
CA ASN A 25 -5.05 -6.40 -25.79
C ASN A 25 -4.04 -6.02 -24.69
N TYR A 26 -3.99 -6.79 -23.60
CA TYR A 26 -3.06 -6.56 -22.49
C TYR A 26 -1.69 -7.24 -22.69
N ASN A 27 -1.63 -8.41 -23.34
CA ASN A 27 -0.38 -9.10 -23.71
C ASN A 27 0.42 -8.39 -24.83
N LYS A 28 0.02 -7.19 -25.24
CA LYS A 28 0.79 -6.33 -26.17
C LYS A 28 1.91 -5.54 -25.46
N GLY A 29 2.04 -5.63 -24.13
CA GLY A 29 3.11 -4.99 -23.34
C GLY A 29 4.21 -5.93 -22.85
N ASN A 30 5.12 -5.43 -21.99
CA ASN A 30 6.21 -6.19 -21.35
C ASN A 30 5.77 -7.20 -20.26
N TYR A 31 4.48 -7.53 -20.18
CA TYR A 31 3.89 -8.37 -19.12
C TYR A 31 2.96 -9.43 -19.69
N LYS A 32 2.79 -10.52 -18.92
CA LYS A 32 1.88 -11.62 -19.23
C LYS A 32 0.86 -11.78 -18.11
N LEU A 33 -0.41 -11.71 -18.46
CA LEU A 33 -1.51 -11.96 -17.53
C LEU A 33 -1.79 -13.47 -17.44
N ASN A 34 -1.81 -14.02 -16.22
CA ASN A 34 -2.09 -15.42 -15.92
C ASN A 34 -3.38 -15.54 -15.09
N PRO A 35 -4.53 -15.91 -15.70
CA PRO A 35 -5.76 -16.07 -14.94
C PRO A 35 -5.69 -17.31 -14.03
N VAL A 36 -6.09 -17.15 -12.77
CA VAL A 36 -6.37 -18.27 -11.85
C VAL A 36 -7.87 -18.56 -11.93
N VAL A 37 -8.21 -19.75 -12.42
CA VAL A 37 -9.61 -20.15 -12.61
C VAL A 37 -10.12 -20.77 -11.32
N VAL A 38 -11.16 -20.16 -10.76
CA VAL A 38 -11.79 -20.58 -9.50
C VAL A 38 -13.24 -20.95 -9.78
N GLN A 39 -13.72 -22.01 -9.14
CA GLN A 39 -15.12 -22.44 -9.24
C GLN A 39 -16.04 -21.35 -8.70
N GLU A 40 -17.22 -21.18 -9.31
CA GLU A 40 -18.17 -20.11 -8.95
C GLU A 40 -18.60 -20.18 -7.48
N GLU A 41 -18.86 -21.39 -6.98
CA GLU A 41 -19.20 -21.64 -5.57
C GLU A 41 -18.10 -21.16 -4.63
N ASP A 42 -16.85 -21.52 -4.92
CA ASP A 42 -15.68 -21.08 -4.14
C ASP A 42 -15.48 -19.58 -4.24
N TYR A 43 -15.69 -18.98 -5.42
CA TYR A 43 -15.58 -17.54 -5.60
C TYR A 43 -16.61 -16.77 -4.77
N ASN A 44 -17.88 -17.19 -4.80
CA ASN A 44 -18.95 -16.53 -4.07
C ASN A 44 -18.71 -16.62 -2.56
N VAL A 45 -18.29 -17.79 -2.06
CA VAL A 45 -18.00 -18.02 -0.63
C VAL A 45 -16.71 -17.33 -0.18
N TYR A 46 -15.69 -17.28 -1.04
CA TYR A 46 -14.42 -16.62 -0.76
C TYR A 46 -14.54 -15.10 -0.80
N TYR A 47 -14.88 -14.56 -1.97
CA TYR A 47 -14.88 -13.13 -2.24
C TYR A 47 -16.13 -12.49 -1.65
N GLY A 48 -17.32 -12.91 -2.06
CA GLY A 48 -18.59 -12.40 -1.54
C GLY A 48 -18.84 -12.77 -0.08
N GLY A 49 -18.35 -13.94 0.35
CA GLY A 49 -18.47 -14.45 1.70
C GLY A 49 -17.36 -13.97 2.62
N ILE A 50 -16.38 -14.81 2.95
CA ILE A 50 -15.52 -14.60 4.13
C ILE A 50 -14.56 -13.42 3.99
N SER A 51 -14.08 -13.10 2.79
CA SER A 51 -13.23 -11.93 2.57
C SER A 51 -14.00 -10.63 2.82
N ASN A 52 -15.15 -10.42 2.17
CA ASN A 52 -15.87 -9.14 2.29
C ASN A 52 -16.92 -9.09 3.42
N GLY A 53 -17.45 -10.23 3.85
CA GLY A 53 -18.46 -10.33 4.90
C GLY A 53 -17.91 -10.57 6.31
N LEU A 54 -16.64 -10.99 6.44
CA LEU A 54 -15.98 -11.17 7.74
C LEU A 54 -14.66 -10.40 7.83
N LEU A 55 -13.68 -10.69 6.97
CA LEU A 55 -12.33 -10.12 7.10
C LEU A 55 -12.32 -8.60 6.85
N TRP A 56 -12.99 -8.11 5.82
CA TRP A 56 -13.08 -6.68 5.53
C TRP A 56 -13.66 -5.87 6.70
N PRO A 57 -14.89 -6.11 7.19
CA PRO A 57 -15.42 -5.35 8.32
C PRO A 57 -14.59 -5.54 9.59
N ALA A 58 -14.09 -6.75 9.87
CA ALA A 58 -13.27 -7.00 11.05
C ALA A 58 -11.97 -6.19 11.02
N LEU A 59 -11.18 -6.26 9.94
CA LEU A 59 -9.88 -5.58 9.84
C LEU A 59 -10.01 -4.05 9.79
N HIS A 60 -11.20 -3.53 9.44
CA HIS A 60 -11.54 -2.10 9.56
C HIS A 60 -12.10 -1.72 10.94
N ASN A 61 -12.08 -2.60 11.95
CA ASN A 61 -12.68 -2.37 13.27
C ASN A 61 -14.17 -1.99 13.21
N LEU A 62 -14.93 -2.66 12.36
CA LEU A 62 -16.35 -2.41 12.11
C LEU A 62 -17.17 -3.70 12.37
N PRO A 63 -17.18 -4.21 13.62
CA PRO A 63 -17.83 -5.48 13.96
C PRO A 63 -19.33 -5.52 13.65
N GLU A 64 -20.01 -4.37 13.68
CA GLU A 64 -21.43 -4.23 13.37
C GLU A 64 -21.78 -4.51 11.90
N TYR A 65 -20.78 -4.51 11.01
CA TYR A 65 -20.94 -4.88 9.60
C TYR A 65 -20.49 -6.31 9.28
N ILE A 66 -20.06 -7.09 10.28
CA ILE A 66 -19.80 -8.51 10.10
C ILE A 66 -21.14 -9.22 9.86
N VAL A 67 -21.22 -10.01 8.79
CA VAL A 67 -22.43 -10.73 8.42
C VAL A 67 -22.80 -11.73 9.52
N SER A 68 -24.07 -11.73 9.95
CA SER A 68 -24.59 -12.56 11.04
C SER A 68 -24.43 -14.06 10.81
N ASP A 69 -24.30 -14.50 9.55
CA ASP A 69 -24.03 -15.89 9.20
C ASP A 69 -22.75 -16.42 9.86
N TYR A 70 -21.81 -15.54 10.20
CA TYR A 70 -20.56 -15.87 10.88
C TYR A 70 -20.70 -16.00 12.40
N ASP A 71 -21.89 -15.77 12.98
CA ASP A 71 -22.18 -16.18 14.36
C ASP A 71 -22.19 -17.70 14.52
N SER A 72 -22.41 -18.43 13.41
CA SER A 72 -22.31 -19.89 13.35
C SER A 72 -20.84 -20.31 13.14
N PRO A 73 -20.21 -21.03 14.10
CA PRO A 73 -18.85 -21.55 13.93
C PRO A 73 -18.72 -22.54 12.77
N LYS A 74 -19.84 -23.18 12.37
CA LYS A 74 -19.90 -24.06 11.21
C LYS A 74 -19.68 -23.27 9.91
N ASN A 75 -20.40 -22.16 9.74
CA ASN A 75 -20.30 -21.33 8.54
C ASN A 75 -18.91 -20.70 8.42
N VAL A 76 -18.35 -20.21 9.54
CA VAL A 76 -16.97 -19.69 9.59
C VAL A 76 -15.99 -20.75 9.09
N ARG A 77 -16.12 -21.99 9.56
CA ARG A 77 -15.22 -23.10 9.19
C ARG A 77 -15.36 -23.48 7.71
N GLU A 78 -16.57 -23.64 7.22
CA GLU A 78 -16.84 -24.03 5.83
C GLU A 78 -16.34 -22.96 4.84
N HIS A 79 -16.63 -21.69 5.12
CA HIS A 79 -16.17 -20.59 4.26
C HIS A 79 -14.65 -20.38 4.36
N TRP A 80 -14.06 -20.63 5.54
CA TRP A 80 -12.62 -20.61 5.71
C TRP A 80 -11.92 -21.67 4.86
N TYR A 81 -12.53 -22.85 4.67
CA TYR A 81 -11.98 -23.85 3.74
C TYR A 81 -11.93 -23.34 2.30
N SER A 82 -12.95 -22.62 1.83
CA SER A 82 -12.90 -21.96 0.51
C SER A 82 -11.77 -20.94 0.45
N TYR A 83 -11.57 -20.15 1.51
CA TYR A 83 -10.46 -19.19 1.58
C TYR A 83 -9.09 -19.84 1.49
N VAL A 84 -8.89 -20.94 2.20
CA VAL A 84 -7.66 -21.74 2.11
C VAL A 84 -7.49 -22.36 0.72
N ARG A 85 -8.55 -22.94 0.13
CA ARG A 85 -8.51 -23.54 -1.23
C ARG A 85 -8.12 -22.53 -2.29
N VAL A 86 -8.72 -21.34 -2.27
CA VAL A 86 -8.40 -20.28 -3.24
C VAL A 86 -6.96 -19.80 -3.04
N ASN A 87 -6.51 -19.53 -1.81
CA ASN A 87 -5.12 -19.17 -1.53
C ASN A 87 -4.14 -20.25 -2.03
N TYR A 88 -4.50 -21.53 -1.89
CA TYR A 88 -3.70 -22.65 -2.37
C TYR A 88 -3.60 -22.70 -3.91
N GLN A 89 -4.71 -22.47 -4.62
CA GLN A 89 -4.71 -22.38 -6.08
C GLN A 89 -3.82 -21.23 -6.58
N PHE A 90 -3.97 -20.03 -6.01
CA PHE A 90 -3.11 -18.88 -6.33
C PHE A 90 -1.63 -19.18 -6.05
N ALA A 91 -1.32 -19.80 -4.91
CA ALA A 91 0.04 -20.14 -4.55
C ALA A 91 0.68 -21.16 -5.51
N ILE A 92 -0.03 -22.24 -5.85
CA ILE A 92 0.47 -23.26 -6.79
C ILE A 92 0.71 -22.66 -8.17
N ASP A 93 -0.25 -21.92 -8.71
CA ASP A 93 -0.16 -21.37 -10.05
C ASP A 93 0.97 -20.35 -10.16
N ALA A 94 1.18 -19.56 -9.11
CA ALA A 94 2.31 -18.67 -8.99
C ALA A 94 3.65 -19.42 -8.96
N VAL A 95 3.81 -20.41 -8.08
CA VAL A 95 5.07 -21.18 -7.95
C VAL A 95 5.41 -21.90 -9.26
N ARG A 96 4.45 -22.57 -9.89
CA ARG A 96 4.66 -23.31 -11.16
C ARG A 96 5.15 -22.44 -12.31
N ASN A 97 4.80 -21.17 -12.29
CA ASN A 97 5.16 -20.23 -13.32
C ASN A 97 6.38 -19.38 -12.94
N SER A 98 6.87 -19.49 -11.69
CA SER A 98 8.00 -18.73 -11.14
C SER A 98 9.32 -19.46 -11.30
N ARG A 99 10.41 -18.70 -11.28
CA ARG A 99 11.79 -19.20 -11.23
C ARG A 99 12.39 -18.88 -9.85
N PRO A 100 13.40 -19.62 -9.37
CA PRO A 100 13.98 -19.40 -8.03
C PRO A 100 14.60 -17.99 -7.79
N GLN A 101 14.95 -17.30 -8.88
CA GLN A 101 15.44 -15.93 -8.85
C GLN A 101 14.34 -14.87 -8.86
N ASP A 102 13.06 -15.22 -8.98
CA ASP A 102 12.00 -14.22 -9.09
C ASP A 102 11.62 -13.70 -7.70
N PHE A 103 11.26 -12.41 -7.63
CA PHE A 103 10.62 -11.85 -6.44
C PHE A 103 9.12 -11.88 -6.65
N ILE A 104 8.39 -12.55 -5.74
CA ILE A 104 6.94 -12.66 -5.80
C ILE A 104 6.34 -11.66 -4.82
N TRP A 105 5.57 -10.70 -5.33
CA TRP A 105 4.89 -9.69 -4.54
C TRP A 105 3.39 -9.97 -4.47
N ILE A 106 2.91 -10.37 -3.30
CA ILE A 106 1.50 -10.62 -3.01
C ILE A 106 0.84 -9.35 -2.48
N HIS A 107 -0.39 -9.09 -2.94
CA HIS A 107 -1.16 -7.97 -2.49
C HIS A 107 -2.47 -8.38 -1.82
N ASP A 108 -2.69 -7.73 -0.69
CA ASP A 108 -3.95 -7.57 0.02
C ASP A 108 -4.53 -8.77 0.77
N TYR A 109 -5.51 -8.45 1.62
CA TYR A 109 -6.11 -9.33 2.62
C TYR A 109 -6.77 -10.60 2.08
N HIS A 110 -6.95 -10.72 0.77
CA HIS A 110 -7.49 -11.92 0.16
C HIS A 110 -6.46 -13.07 0.12
N LEU A 111 -5.16 -12.74 0.09
CA LEU A 111 -4.08 -13.67 -0.22
C LEU A 111 -3.10 -13.88 0.95
N MET A 112 -3.53 -13.63 2.18
CA MET A 112 -2.67 -13.63 3.38
C MET A 112 -2.05 -15.00 3.72
N LEU A 113 -2.52 -16.11 3.13
CA LEU A 113 -1.98 -17.45 3.39
C LEU A 113 -1.02 -17.93 2.31
N THR A 114 -0.88 -17.19 1.21
CA THR A 114 -0.07 -17.63 0.08
C THR A 114 1.41 -17.81 0.45
N GLY A 115 1.97 -16.98 1.33
CA GLY A 115 3.37 -17.09 1.78
C GLY A 115 3.71 -18.46 2.37
N MET A 116 2.90 -18.94 3.33
CA MET A 116 3.11 -20.26 3.93
C MET A 116 3.01 -21.41 2.92
N ILE A 117 2.09 -21.29 1.96
CA ILE A 117 1.87 -22.33 0.94
C ILE A 117 3.04 -22.33 -0.04
N MET A 118 3.45 -21.17 -0.55
CA MET A 118 4.56 -21.01 -1.49
C MET A 118 5.88 -21.52 -0.90
N GLN A 119 6.18 -21.15 0.35
CA GLN A 119 7.40 -21.60 1.03
C GLN A 119 7.45 -23.12 1.26
N SER A 120 6.29 -23.77 1.38
CA SER A 120 6.22 -25.25 1.47
C SER A 120 6.47 -25.94 0.13
N LEU A 121 6.23 -25.25 -1.00
CA LEU A 121 6.42 -25.76 -2.35
C LEU A 121 7.84 -25.52 -2.86
N ASP A 122 8.39 -24.33 -2.62
CA ASP A 122 9.79 -24.00 -2.91
C ASP A 122 10.32 -23.02 -1.85
N PRO A 123 11.17 -23.48 -0.91
CA PRO A 123 11.73 -22.64 0.15
C PRO A 123 12.77 -21.65 -0.37
N ASN A 124 13.18 -21.74 -1.63
CA ASN A 124 14.11 -20.79 -2.22
C ASN A 124 13.41 -19.52 -2.65
N LEU A 125 12.08 -19.44 -2.74
CA LEU A 125 11.37 -18.25 -3.23
C LEU A 125 11.48 -17.07 -2.27
N GLU A 126 11.61 -15.87 -2.85
CA GLU A 126 11.43 -14.63 -2.09
C GLU A 126 10.00 -14.13 -2.29
N VAL A 127 9.25 -14.05 -1.19
CA VAL A 127 7.83 -13.70 -1.25
C VAL A 127 7.58 -12.52 -0.31
N GLY A 128 7.23 -11.37 -0.89
CA GLY A 128 6.78 -10.20 -0.16
C GLY A 128 5.26 -10.11 -0.13
N PHE A 129 4.71 -9.49 0.91
CA PHE A 129 3.28 -9.20 1.02
C PHE A 129 3.06 -7.72 1.33
N PHE A 130 2.04 -7.10 0.75
CA PHE A 130 1.62 -5.75 1.12
C PHE A 130 0.14 -5.70 1.44
N LEU A 131 -0.22 -5.24 2.64
CA LEU A 131 -1.60 -5.08 3.07
C LEU A 131 -2.09 -3.67 2.73
N HIS A 132 -3.13 -3.58 1.90
CA HIS A 132 -3.62 -2.27 1.44
C HIS A 132 -4.68 -1.67 2.35
N ILE A 133 -5.42 -2.52 3.04
CA ILE A 133 -6.43 -2.13 4.03
C ILE A 133 -5.80 -1.96 5.43
N PRO A 134 -6.50 -1.34 6.39
CA PRO A 134 -6.06 -1.32 7.78
C PRO A 134 -5.93 -2.72 8.36
N PHE A 135 -5.12 -2.87 9.41
CA PHE A 135 -5.07 -4.08 10.25
C PHE A 135 -5.50 -3.74 11.67
N GLN A 136 -6.80 -3.58 11.87
CA GLN A 136 -7.40 -3.15 13.14
C GLN A 136 -8.55 -4.08 13.55
N PRO A 137 -8.33 -5.38 13.78
CA PRO A 137 -9.40 -6.26 14.24
C PRO A 137 -9.92 -5.84 15.63
N PRO A 138 -11.23 -5.97 15.91
CA PRO A 138 -11.79 -5.68 17.23
C PRO A 138 -11.27 -6.65 18.29
N GLU A 139 -11.30 -6.26 19.57
CA GLU A 139 -10.70 -7.02 20.68
C GLU A 139 -11.19 -8.48 20.77
N ASN A 140 -12.47 -8.73 20.50
CA ASN A 140 -13.06 -10.06 20.56
C ASN A 140 -12.81 -10.91 19.29
N PHE A 141 -12.13 -10.37 18.27
CA PHE A 141 -11.97 -11.04 16.97
C PHE A 141 -11.28 -12.38 17.08
N PHE A 142 -10.17 -12.49 17.82
CA PHE A 142 -9.42 -13.74 17.95
C PHE A 142 -10.10 -14.76 18.86
N THR A 143 -10.94 -14.30 19.79
CA THR A 143 -11.77 -15.18 20.64
C THR A 143 -12.93 -15.77 19.83
N LYS A 144 -13.63 -14.95 19.04
CA LYS A 144 -14.81 -15.36 18.27
C LYS A 144 -14.44 -16.07 16.96
N TYR A 145 -13.43 -15.55 16.26
CA TYR A 145 -13.04 -15.98 14.92
C TYR A 145 -11.61 -16.54 14.88
N GLY A 146 -11.13 -17.13 15.98
CA GLY A 146 -9.78 -17.71 16.06
C GLY A 146 -9.48 -18.76 14.98
N THR A 147 -10.52 -19.40 14.42
CA THR A 147 -10.41 -20.34 13.28
C THR A 147 -9.80 -19.69 12.03
N CYS A 148 -10.07 -18.41 11.78
CA CYS A 148 -9.49 -17.66 10.66
C CYS A 148 -8.42 -16.65 11.13
N GLY A 149 -8.61 -15.99 12.27
CA GLY A 149 -7.71 -14.97 12.79
C GLY A 149 -6.30 -15.50 13.11
N LEU A 150 -6.18 -16.63 13.82
CA LEU A 150 -4.87 -17.17 14.19
C LEU A 150 -4.06 -17.65 12.97
N PRO A 151 -4.66 -18.36 11.99
CA PRO A 151 -3.98 -18.64 10.73
C PRO A 151 -3.54 -17.38 9.97
N VAL A 152 -4.30 -16.30 9.99
CA VAL A 152 -3.91 -15.02 9.34
C VAL A 152 -2.64 -14.45 9.98
N LEU A 153 -2.56 -14.39 11.31
CA LEU A 153 -1.34 -13.93 12.00
C LEU A 153 -0.14 -14.80 11.64
N ARG A 154 -0.31 -16.13 11.65
CA ARG A 154 0.77 -17.05 11.27
C ARG A 154 1.16 -16.91 9.80
N GLY A 155 0.18 -16.78 8.90
CA GLY A 155 0.39 -16.69 7.45
C GLY A 155 1.20 -15.47 7.05
N LEU A 156 0.92 -14.31 7.66
CA LEU A 156 1.67 -13.09 7.41
C LEU A 156 3.14 -13.20 7.87
N LEU A 157 3.45 -13.94 8.94
CA LEU A 157 4.84 -14.24 9.37
C LEU A 157 5.57 -15.28 8.50
N ARG A 158 4.96 -15.76 7.41
CA ARG A 158 5.58 -16.72 6.47
C ARG A 158 5.95 -16.07 5.14
N PHE A 159 5.83 -14.76 5.03
CA PHE A 159 6.46 -13.97 3.98
C PHE A 159 7.89 -13.59 4.40
N THR A 160 8.76 -13.36 3.43
CA THR A 160 10.10 -12.80 3.69
C THR A 160 9.98 -11.39 4.28
N LYS A 161 9.03 -10.62 3.75
CA LYS A 161 8.79 -9.25 4.14
C LYS A 161 7.32 -8.84 3.96
N VAL A 162 6.78 -8.08 4.91
CA VAL A 162 5.39 -7.60 4.93
C VAL A 162 5.39 -6.08 5.05
N GLY A 163 4.61 -5.42 4.21
CA GLY A 163 4.40 -3.97 4.26
C GLY A 163 2.99 -3.60 4.69
N PHE A 164 2.89 -2.55 5.49
CA PHE A 164 1.64 -1.93 5.92
C PHE A 164 1.56 -0.49 5.43
N GLN A 165 0.35 0.07 5.41
CA GLN A 165 0.15 1.47 5.05
C GLN A 165 0.62 2.44 6.13
N THR A 166 0.44 2.08 7.41
CA THR A 166 0.69 2.99 8.55
C THR A 166 1.39 2.28 9.70
N HIS A 167 2.12 3.05 10.52
CA HIS A 167 2.72 2.57 11.77
C HIS A 167 1.68 1.99 12.73
N ARG A 168 0.48 2.56 12.76
CA ARG A 168 -0.65 2.08 13.58
C ARG A 168 -1.01 0.64 13.23
N ASP A 169 -1.03 0.29 11.94
CA ASP A 169 -1.37 -1.06 11.49
C ASP A 169 -0.24 -2.06 11.76
N ARG A 170 1.03 -1.66 11.52
CA ARG A 170 2.20 -2.49 11.85
C ARG A 170 2.27 -2.78 13.35
N ALA A 171 2.13 -1.75 14.19
CA ALA A 171 2.17 -1.88 15.63
C ALA A 171 1.05 -2.78 16.15
N LYS A 172 -0.18 -2.60 15.64
CA LYS A 172 -1.31 -3.44 16.03
C LYS A 172 -1.11 -4.91 15.65
N TYR A 173 -0.55 -5.17 14.47
CA TYR A 173 -0.21 -6.52 14.06
C TYR A 173 0.82 -7.18 14.99
N ILE A 174 1.89 -6.46 15.36
CA ILE A 174 2.93 -6.96 16.28
C ILE A 174 2.35 -7.27 17.66
N GLU A 175 1.54 -6.36 18.21
CA GLU A 175 0.83 -6.55 19.48
C GLU A 175 0.03 -7.86 19.47
N LEU A 176 -0.78 -8.08 18.44
CA LEU A 176 -1.63 -9.26 18.32
C LEU A 176 -0.81 -10.55 18.11
N VAL A 177 0.30 -10.47 17.38
CA VAL A 177 1.25 -11.58 17.24
C VAL A 177 1.83 -11.97 18.61
N GLN A 178 2.32 -11.00 19.39
CA GLN A 178 2.88 -11.25 20.72
C GLN A 178 1.83 -11.77 21.71
N GLN A 179 0.59 -11.31 21.60
CA GLN A 179 -0.51 -11.72 22.45
C GLN A 179 -0.98 -13.16 22.17
N HIS A 180 -1.05 -13.56 20.90
CA HIS A 180 -1.72 -14.79 20.49
C HIS A 180 -0.78 -15.93 20.04
N LEU A 181 0.47 -15.63 19.68
CA LEU A 181 1.45 -16.63 19.26
C LEU A 181 2.53 -16.79 20.33
N LYS A 182 2.87 -18.05 20.67
CA LYS A 182 3.89 -18.37 21.66
C LYS A 182 5.28 -18.40 21.01
N GLY A 183 6.31 -18.02 21.77
CA GLY A 183 7.70 -18.11 21.30
C GLY A 183 8.06 -17.10 20.21
N VAL A 184 7.36 -15.97 20.16
CA VAL A 184 7.68 -14.86 19.25
C VAL A 184 8.84 -14.05 19.80
N THR A 185 9.79 -13.70 18.95
CA THR A 185 10.81 -12.68 19.23
C THR A 185 10.65 -11.52 18.26
N VAL A 186 10.71 -10.29 18.77
CA VAL A 186 10.59 -9.06 17.98
C VAL A 186 11.81 -8.19 18.24
N THR A 187 12.44 -7.68 17.18
CA THR A 187 13.50 -6.69 17.26
C THR A 187 13.16 -5.50 16.38
N HIS A 188 13.37 -4.29 16.90
CA HIS A 188 13.11 -3.04 16.18
C HIS A 188 14.42 -2.39 15.75
N ASP A 189 14.53 -2.01 14.48
CA ASP A 189 15.61 -1.20 13.94
C ASP A 189 15.08 0.22 13.72
N SER A 190 15.53 1.17 14.56
CA SER A 190 15.08 2.56 14.51
C SER A 190 15.66 3.36 13.34
N HIS A 191 16.79 2.92 12.76
CA HIS A 191 17.40 3.60 11.63
C HIS A 191 16.60 3.36 10.35
N TRP A 192 16.17 2.13 10.13
CA TRP A 192 15.35 1.75 8.97
C TRP A 192 13.85 1.79 9.25
N ASP A 193 13.45 1.95 10.51
CA ASP A 193 12.07 1.83 10.97
C ASP A 193 11.43 0.50 10.52
N ILE A 194 12.10 -0.60 10.85
CA ILE A 194 11.69 -1.96 10.50
C ILE A 194 11.63 -2.82 11.76
N ASP A 195 10.56 -3.60 11.88
CA ASP A 195 10.44 -4.64 12.89
C ASP A 195 10.78 -6.00 12.29
N THR A 196 11.63 -6.78 12.93
CA THR A 196 11.94 -8.16 12.54
C THR A 196 11.30 -9.10 13.55
N VAL A 197 10.41 -9.98 13.06
CA VAL A 197 9.65 -10.91 13.88
C VAL A 197 10.06 -12.33 13.56
N THR A 198 10.46 -13.09 14.59
CA THR A 198 10.79 -14.51 14.47
C THR A 198 9.77 -15.37 15.21
N HIS A 199 9.22 -16.38 14.53
CA HIS A 199 8.23 -17.31 15.07
C HIS A 199 8.35 -18.70 14.43
N GLU A 200 8.58 -19.72 15.25
CA GLU A 200 8.80 -21.13 14.84
C GLU A 200 9.95 -21.29 13.83
N GLY A 201 11.07 -20.59 14.06
CA GLY A 201 12.25 -20.66 13.19
C GLY A 201 12.16 -19.87 11.88
N TRP A 202 11.03 -19.18 11.64
CA TRP A 202 10.86 -18.29 10.50
C TRP A 202 10.97 -16.83 10.93
N THR A 203 11.71 -16.05 10.15
CA THR A 203 11.90 -14.62 10.37
C THR A 203 11.22 -13.83 9.25
N CYS A 204 10.52 -12.77 9.61
CA CYS A 204 9.82 -11.88 8.69
C CYS A 204 10.14 -10.42 9.04
N SER A 205 10.41 -9.59 8.03
CA SER A 205 10.58 -8.14 8.20
C SER A 205 9.26 -7.41 7.98
N LEU A 206 8.91 -6.48 8.85
CA LEU A 206 7.68 -5.70 8.81
C LEU A 206 8.04 -4.21 8.63
N GLY A 207 7.51 -3.58 7.59
CA GLY A 207 7.76 -2.16 7.28
C GLY A 207 6.48 -1.38 7.00
N VAL A 208 6.61 -0.05 6.96
CA VAL A 208 5.52 0.87 6.64
C VAL A 208 5.84 1.58 5.33
N PHE A 209 4.99 1.40 4.33
CA PHE A 209 5.16 1.99 3.00
C PHE A 209 3.83 2.60 2.55
N PRO A 210 3.57 3.88 2.85
CA PRO A 210 2.33 4.54 2.46
C PRO A 210 2.17 4.56 0.94
N VAL A 211 1.17 3.87 0.40
CA VAL A 211 0.92 3.84 -1.05
C VAL A 211 0.51 5.23 -1.55
N SER A 212 0.87 5.55 -2.79
CA SER A 212 0.56 6.84 -3.41
C SER A 212 0.15 6.67 -4.86
N ILE A 213 -0.12 7.80 -5.54
CA ILE A 213 -0.61 7.84 -6.91
C ILE A 213 0.51 8.06 -7.92
N LYS A 214 0.24 7.75 -9.19
CA LYS A 214 1.11 8.16 -10.30
C LYS A 214 0.75 9.58 -10.72
N ASN A 215 1.55 10.55 -10.31
CA ASN A 215 1.24 11.97 -10.53
C ASN A 215 1.01 12.31 -12.02
N ASP A 216 1.83 11.76 -12.92
CA ASP A 216 1.73 12.00 -14.36
C ASP A 216 0.38 11.60 -14.97
N ASP A 217 -0.30 10.59 -14.40
CA ASP A 217 -1.60 10.15 -14.89
C ASP A 217 -2.71 11.18 -14.62
N PHE A 218 -2.47 12.13 -13.71
CA PHE A 218 -3.38 13.22 -13.39
C PHE A 218 -2.89 14.53 -14.02
N LEU A 219 -1.61 14.87 -13.83
CA LEU A 219 -1.00 16.12 -14.31
C LEU A 219 -1.14 16.29 -15.83
N LYS A 220 -1.05 15.20 -16.61
CA LYS A 220 -1.26 15.25 -18.06
C LYS A 220 -2.62 15.83 -18.46
N PHE A 221 -3.67 15.57 -17.66
CA PHE A 221 -5.00 16.11 -17.90
C PHE A 221 -5.18 17.51 -17.32
N VAL A 222 -4.54 17.81 -16.18
CA VAL A 222 -4.54 19.15 -15.56
C VAL A 222 -4.00 20.21 -16.53
N HIS A 223 -2.99 19.86 -17.32
CA HIS A 223 -2.38 20.76 -18.30
C HIS A 223 -3.16 20.90 -19.61
N MET A 224 -4.25 20.16 -19.82
CA MET A 224 -5.06 20.25 -21.03
C MET A 224 -6.06 21.42 -20.97
N PRO A 225 -6.10 22.31 -21.99
CA PRO A 225 -7.06 23.41 -22.04
C PRO A 225 -8.53 22.97 -21.98
N GLU A 226 -8.87 21.83 -22.61
CA GLU A 226 -10.22 21.26 -22.54
C GLU A 226 -10.62 20.88 -21.11
N THR A 227 -9.71 20.30 -20.33
CA THR A 227 -9.98 19.95 -18.92
C THR A 227 -10.22 21.21 -18.08
N ALA A 228 -9.45 22.28 -18.32
CA ALA A 228 -9.66 23.57 -17.65
C ALA A 228 -11.01 24.20 -18.01
N ALA A 229 -11.40 24.15 -19.29
CA ALA A 229 -12.72 24.61 -19.74
C ALA A 229 -13.85 23.78 -19.11
N LYS A 230 -13.70 22.45 -19.04
CA LYS A 230 -14.63 21.56 -18.34
C LYS A 230 -14.71 21.86 -16.85
N ALA A 231 -13.58 22.11 -16.17
CA ALA A 231 -13.57 22.46 -14.76
C ALA A 231 -14.36 23.76 -14.50
N ALA A 232 -14.17 24.79 -15.33
CA ALA A 232 -14.94 26.02 -15.26
C ALA A 232 -16.44 25.78 -15.50
N ALA A 233 -16.79 24.91 -16.46
CA ALA A 233 -18.18 24.53 -16.74
C ALA A 233 -18.81 23.75 -15.58
N ILE A 234 -18.08 22.82 -14.95
CA ILE A 234 -18.51 22.09 -13.75
C ILE A 234 -18.75 23.09 -12.60
N LYS A 235 -17.80 23.98 -12.33
CA LYS A 235 -17.96 24.98 -11.26
C LYS A 235 -19.19 25.86 -11.50
N LYS A 236 -19.41 26.33 -12.73
CA LYS A 236 -20.60 27.11 -13.11
C LYS A 236 -21.90 26.28 -12.96
N LYS A 237 -21.90 25.00 -13.35
CA LYS A 237 -23.06 24.10 -13.23
C LYS A 237 -23.45 23.87 -11.77
N ILE A 238 -22.46 23.65 -10.90
CA ILE A 238 -22.66 23.32 -9.48
C ILE A 238 -23.02 24.56 -8.65
N MET A 239 -22.31 25.67 -8.86
CA MET A 239 -22.47 26.89 -8.05
C MET A 239 -23.54 27.86 -8.59
N GLY A 240 -23.98 27.67 -9.85
CA GLY A 240 -24.87 28.58 -10.58
C GLY A 240 -24.11 29.66 -11.37
N GLU A 241 -24.85 30.50 -12.11
CA GLU A 241 -24.24 31.52 -12.99
C GLU A 241 -23.56 32.65 -12.21
N ASN A 242 -24.16 33.07 -11.09
CA ASN A 242 -23.69 34.18 -10.26
C ASN A 242 -23.57 33.76 -8.79
N PRO A 243 -22.60 32.90 -8.42
CA PRO A 243 -22.45 32.47 -7.04
C PRO A 243 -21.92 33.62 -6.15
N PRO A 244 -22.29 33.65 -4.86
CA PRO A 244 -21.71 34.54 -3.86
C PRO A 244 -20.19 34.44 -3.84
N LYS A 245 -19.49 35.58 -3.69
CA LYS A 245 -18.02 35.63 -3.69
C LYS A 245 -17.39 34.78 -2.59
N ASP A 246 -18.07 34.67 -1.45
CA ASP A 246 -17.65 33.87 -0.30
C ASP A 246 -18.22 32.44 -0.32
N GLY A 247 -18.98 32.06 -1.34
CA GLY A 247 -19.51 30.70 -1.50
C GLY A 247 -18.43 29.70 -1.93
N LYS A 248 -18.53 28.47 -1.43
CA LYS A 248 -17.55 27.40 -1.60
C LYS A 248 -18.16 26.19 -2.27
N PHE A 249 -17.42 25.67 -3.24
CA PHE A 249 -17.68 24.38 -3.85
C PHE A 249 -16.95 23.27 -3.06
N PHE A 250 -17.71 22.52 -2.26
CA PHE A 250 -17.23 21.29 -1.62
C PHE A 250 -17.39 20.09 -2.56
N PHE A 251 -16.34 19.30 -2.72
CA PHE A 251 -16.38 18.10 -3.55
C PHE A 251 -15.96 16.86 -2.77
N SER A 252 -16.72 15.78 -2.93
CA SER A 252 -16.39 14.48 -2.37
C SER A 252 -16.77 13.38 -3.35
N VAL A 253 -15.90 12.39 -3.46
CA VAL A 253 -16.00 11.33 -4.47
C VAL A 253 -15.52 10.06 -3.81
N GLU A 254 -16.41 9.10 -3.55
CA GLU A 254 -16.06 7.84 -2.88
C GLU A 254 -16.88 6.64 -3.40
N ARG A 255 -16.39 5.42 -3.18
CA ARG A 255 -17.24 4.22 -3.33
C ARG A 255 -18.38 4.28 -2.31
N PHE A 256 -19.55 3.78 -2.67
CA PHE A 256 -20.74 3.83 -1.83
C PHE A 256 -20.74 2.72 -0.77
N ASP A 257 -19.69 2.76 0.07
CA ASP A 257 -19.29 1.77 1.05
C ASP A 257 -19.37 2.36 2.46
N TYR A 258 -19.82 1.57 3.43
CA TYR A 258 -20.00 2.02 4.82
C TYR A 258 -18.71 2.45 5.51
N THR A 259 -17.54 2.02 5.02
CA THR A 259 -16.23 2.47 5.50
C THR A 259 -15.98 3.95 5.19
N LYS A 260 -16.67 4.53 4.20
CA LYS A 260 -16.41 5.89 3.67
C LYS A 260 -17.08 7.02 4.43
N GLY A 261 -17.89 6.71 5.46
CA GLY A 261 -18.44 7.75 6.34
C GLY A 261 -19.38 8.73 5.65
N ILE A 262 -19.96 8.38 4.49
CA ILE A 262 -20.87 9.25 3.71
C ILE A 262 -22.09 9.63 4.55
N LYS A 263 -22.68 8.69 5.28
CA LYS A 263 -23.80 8.93 6.21
C LYS A 263 -23.46 10.03 7.23
N GLU A 264 -22.35 9.88 7.93
CA GLU A 264 -21.90 10.81 8.97
C GLU A 264 -21.55 12.18 8.39
N LYS A 265 -20.90 12.21 7.22
CA LYS A 265 -20.64 13.44 6.45
C LYS A 265 -21.92 14.19 6.10
N LEU A 266 -22.95 13.49 5.63
CA LEU A 266 -24.25 14.10 5.30
C LEU A 266 -24.94 14.64 6.58
N GLN A 267 -24.87 13.91 7.69
CA GLN A 267 -25.42 14.37 8.97
C GLN A 267 -24.72 15.65 9.46
N ALA A 268 -23.39 15.68 9.41
CA ALA A 268 -22.61 16.87 9.75
C ALA A 268 -22.88 18.04 8.78
N TYR A 269 -23.02 17.77 7.49
CA TYR A 269 -23.34 18.80 6.49
C TYR A 269 -24.74 19.38 6.67
N ARG A 270 -25.71 18.55 7.07
CA ARG A 270 -27.04 19.03 7.50
C ARG A 270 -26.92 19.94 8.72
N ARG A 271 -26.15 19.52 9.73
CA ARG A 271 -25.95 20.28 10.96
C ARG A 271 -25.22 21.60 10.73
N TYR A 272 -24.27 21.62 9.79
CA TYR A 272 -23.53 22.79 9.35
C TYR A 272 -24.46 23.96 8.99
N PHE A 273 -25.46 23.74 8.13
CA PHE A 273 -26.42 24.81 7.79
C PHE A 273 -27.35 25.19 8.95
N GLN A 274 -27.69 24.25 9.84
CA GLN A 274 -28.49 24.56 11.04
C GLN A 274 -27.71 25.43 12.04
N LYS A 275 -26.40 25.24 12.12
CA LYS A 275 -25.51 25.97 13.05
C LYS A 275 -25.06 27.31 12.46
N TYR A 276 -24.83 27.35 11.15
CA TYR A 276 -24.30 28.49 10.42
C TYR A 276 -25.25 28.88 9.27
N PRO A 277 -26.42 29.45 9.59
CA PRO A 277 -27.44 29.78 8.58
C PRO A 277 -26.99 30.85 7.57
N ASP A 278 -25.95 31.63 7.88
CA ASP A 278 -25.34 32.62 6.98
C ASP A 278 -24.64 32.00 5.76
N ARG A 279 -24.47 30.67 5.77
CA ARG A 279 -23.87 29.86 4.70
C ARG A 279 -24.92 29.32 3.71
N ILE A 280 -26.19 29.31 4.09
CA ILE A 280 -27.32 28.93 3.22
C ILE A 280 -27.36 29.88 2.02
N GLY A 281 -27.57 29.34 0.81
CA GLY A 281 -27.53 30.11 -0.43
C GLY A 281 -26.12 30.33 -1.01
N LYS A 282 -25.06 29.96 -0.28
CA LYS A 282 -23.67 30.20 -0.68
C LYS A 282 -22.93 28.91 -1.04
N ASP A 283 -22.91 27.96 -0.11
CA ASP A 283 -22.08 26.76 -0.22
C ASP A 283 -22.83 25.61 -0.85
N VAL A 284 -22.12 24.75 -1.59
CA VAL A 284 -22.70 23.58 -2.24
C VAL A 284 -21.77 22.39 -2.05
N LEU A 285 -22.33 21.27 -1.58
CA LEU A 285 -21.67 19.97 -1.58
C LEU A 285 -22.06 19.18 -2.82
N TYR A 286 -21.08 18.77 -3.61
CA TYR A 286 -21.24 17.75 -4.63
C TYR A 286 -20.65 16.43 -4.12
N GLN A 287 -21.52 15.48 -3.80
CA GLN A 287 -21.15 14.15 -3.36
C GLN A 287 -21.41 13.17 -4.50
N VAL A 288 -20.36 12.56 -5.02
CA VAL A 288 -20.41 11.46 -5.96
C VAL A 288 -20.21 10.16 -5.18
N ALA A 289 -21.17 9.25 -5.25
CA ALA A 289 -21.16 7.96 -4.56
C ALA A 289 -21.29 6.82 -5.57
N VAL A 290 -20.17 6.11 -5.79
CA VAL A 290 -20.07 5.04 -6.78
C VAL A 290 -20.69 3.76 -6.25
N THR A 291 -21.78 3.33 -6.86
CA THR A 291 -22.56 2.16 -6.41
C THR A 291 -21.72 0.88 -6.48
N ASN A 292 -21.74 0.11 -5.40
CA ASN A 292 -21.07 -1.18 -5.33
C ASN A 292 -21.89 -2.15 -4.47
N ARG A 293 -21.76 -3.45 -4.77
CA ARG A 293 -22.14 -4.56 -3.88
C ARG A 293 -23.57 -4.49 -3.30
N ARG A 294 -24.53 -3.89 -4.03
CA ARG A 294 -25.93 -3.72 -3.57
C ARG A 294 -26.67 -5.05 -3.34
N SER A 295 -26.15 -6.16 -3.84
CA SER A 295 -26.64 -7.51 -3.53
C SER A 295 -26.41 -7.93 -2.07
N VAL A 296 -25.51 -7.24 -1.35
CA VAL A 296 -25.25 -7.45 0.07
C VAL A 296 -26.17 -6.53 0.88
N ASP A 297 -26.98 -7.10 1.77
CA ASP A 297 -28.01 -6.34 2.50
C ASP A 297 -27.46 -5.16 3.30
N THR A 298 -26.29 -5.32 3.94
CA THR A 298 -25.64 -4.25 4.73
C THR A 298 -25.26 -3.05 3.86
N TYR A 299 -24.81 -3.27 2.63
CA TYR A 299 -24.54 -2.20 1.67
C TYR A 299 -25.83 -1.52 1.22
N ARG A 300 -26.87 -2.29 0.88
CA ARG A 300 -28.17 -1.74 0.44
C ARG A 300 -28.78 -0.84 1.49
N VAL A 301 -28.85 -1.30 2.75
CA VAL A 301 -29.43 -0.53 3.86
C VAL A 301 -28.65 0.78 4.08
N TYR A 302 -27.31 0.72 4.12
CA TYR A 302 -26.47 1.91 4.26
C TYR A 302 -26.70 2.92 3.12
N GLN A 303 -26.77 2.43 1.88
CA GLN A 303 -26.99 3.27 0.69
C GLN A 303 -28.34 3.97 0.74
N ASP A 304 -29.41 3.25 1.07
CA ASP A 304 -30.76 3.81 1.17
C ASP A 304 -30.84 4.87 2.30
N GLU A 305 -30.21 4.63 3.45
CA GLU A 305 -30.12 5.61 4.54
C GLU A 305 -29.41 6.91 4.12
N CYS A 306 -28.30 6.81 3.39
CA CYS A 306 -27.59 7.97 2.86
C CYS A 306 -28.46 8.78 1.88
N LEU A 307 -29.18 8.11 0.98
CA LEU A 307 -30.09 8.76 0.02
C LEU A 307 -31.24 9.48 0.75
N ASP A 308 -31.76 8.90 1.82
CA ASP A 308 -32.79 9.52 2.65
C ASP A 308 -32.31 10.81 3.32
N ILE A 309 -31.08 10.81 3.86
CA ILE A 309 -30.48 11.99 4.47
C ILE A 309 -30.24 13.06 3.40
N ALA A 310 -29.73 12.68 2.22
CA ALA A 310 -29.51 13.61 1.12
C ALA A 310 -30.81 14.31 0.68
N ARG A 311 -31.91 13.55 0.54
CA ARG A 311 -33.24 14.11 0.23
C ARG A 311 -33.72 15.09 1.30
N LYS A 312 -33.49 14.78 2.58
CA LYS A 312 -33.85 15.68 3.69
C LYS A 312 -33.08 17.00 3.64
N ILE A 313 -31.78 16.98 3.37
CA ILE A 313 -30.96 18.19 3.25
C ILE A 313 -31.48 19.09 2.13
N ILE A 314 -31.75 18.51 0.95
CA ILE A 314 -32.24 19.25 -0.22
C ILE A 314 -33.61 19.87 0.04
N ALA A 315 -34.48 19.18 0.79
CA ALA A 315 -35.81 19.69 1.13
C ALA A 315 -35.80 20.75 2.26
N GLU A 316 -34.88 20.64 3.20
CA GLU A 316 -34.83 21.49 4.41
C GLU A 316 -34.25 22.88 4.12
N PHE A 317 -33.16 22.97 3.35
CA PHE A 317 -32.48 24.24 3.12
C PHE A 317 -32.76 24.78 1.72
N HIS A 318 -33.28 26.00 1.67
CA HIS A 318 -33.55 26.75 0.45
C HIS A 318 -33.23 28.22 0.70
N ASP A 319 -32.80 28.92 -0.35
CA ASP A 319 -32.61 30.37 -0.34
C ASP A 319 -33.65 31.01 -1.26
N PRO A 320 -34.64 31.77 -0.72
CA PRO A 320 -35.64 32.45 -1.53
C PRO A 320 -35.06 33.40 -2.58
N SER A 321 -33.86 33.93 -2.36
CA SER A 321 -33.18 34.81 -3.31
C SER A 321 -32.50 34.06 -4.46
N ARG A 322 -32.31 32.75 -4.31
CA ARG A 322 -31.66 31.85 -5.28
C ARG A 322 -32.43 30.53 -5.39
N PRO A 323 -33.62 30.52 -6.03
CA PRO A 323 -34.47 29.33 -6.09
C PRO A 323 -33.83 28.14 -6.83
N GLU A 324 -32.83 28.38 -7.67
CA GLU A 324 -32.05 27.36 -8.36
C GLU A 324 -30.90 26.77 -7.53
N TRP A 325 -30.54 27.40 -6.41
CA TRP A 325 -29.48 26.92 -5.53
C TRP A 325 -29.90 25.62 -4.84
N LYS A 326 -28.99 24.65 -4.81
CA LYS A 326 -29.16 23.40 -4.10
C LYS A 326 -28.04 23.26 -3.07
N PRO A 327 -28.34 22.99 -1.79
CA PRO A 327 -27.31 22.78 -0.78
C PRO A 327 -26.44 21.55 -1.10
N LEU A 328 -27.05 20.51 -1.68
CA LEU A 328 -26.42 19.23 -1.95
C LEU A 328 -26.81 18.75 -3.35
N ILE A 329 -25.79 18.34 -4.10
CA ILE A 329 -25.93 17.54 -5.32
C ILE A 329 -25.39 16.15 -4.97
N PHE A 330 -26.28 15.19 -4.78
CA PHE A 330 -25.92 13.80 -4.49
C PHE A 330 -26.10 12.97 -5.75
N GLN A 331 -25.00 12.43 -6.26
CA GLN A 331 -24.98 11.67 -7.50
C GLN A 331 -24.63 10.21 -7.23
N THR A 332 -25.51 9.33 -7.70
CA THR A 332 -25.28 7.89 -7.84
C THR A 332 -25.28 7.50 -9.30
N ASP A 333 -24.68 6.37 -9.62
CA ASP A 333 -24.47 5.91 -11.01
C ASP A 333 -25.77 5.58 -11.78
N ASP A 334 -26.95 5.71 -11.15
CA ASP A 334 -28.26 5.50 -11.77
C ASP A 334 -28.64 6.65 -12.73
N HIS A 335 -28.00 7.82 -12.62
CA HIS A 335 -28.11 8.92 -13.56
C HIS A 335 -26.75 9.59 -13.78
N GLU A 336 -26.23 9.44 -15.00
CA GLU A 336 -24.91 9.91 -15.47
C GLU A 336 -23.69 9.28 -14.78
N ASN A 337 -22.76 8.89 -15.63
CA ASN A 337 -21.64 7.97 -15.41
C ASN A 337 -20.59 8.52 -14.43
N PHE A 338 -20.55 8.00 -13.20
CA PHE A 338 -19.42 8.19 -12.28
C PHE A 338 -18.84 6.85 -11.85
N LEU A 339 -17.54 6.64 -12.07
CA LEU A 339 -16.77 5.58 -11.44
C LEU A 339 -15.44 6.17 -11.04
N ILE A 340 -15.11 6.00 -9.77
CA ILE A 340 -13.84 6.40 -9.19
C ILE A 340 -12.98 5.16 -9.17
N PHE A 341 -11.89 5.21 -9.92
CA PHE A 341 -10.86 4.20 -9.84
C PHE A 341 -10.10 4.40 -8.53
N CYS A 342 -10.47 3.67 -7.47
CA CYS A 342 -9.60 3.54 -6.30
C CYS A 342 -8.49 2.57 -6.73
N GLU A 343 -7.45 3.14 -7.32
CA GLU A 343 -6.57 2.55 -8.32
C GLU A 343 -5.58 1.50 -7.81
N ILE A 344 -5.66 0.98 -6.59
CA ILE A 344 -4.63 0.07 -6.06
C ILE A 344 -4.40 -1.14 -7.00
N ASP A 345 -5.47 -1.72 -7.54
CA ASP A 345 -5.40 -2.88 -8.44
C ASP A 345 -4.76 -2.52 -9.82
N LEU A 346 -4.98 -1.31 -10.35
CA LEU A 346 -4.44 -0.83 -11.64
C LEU A 346 -3.03 -0.20 -11.53
N ILE A 347 -2.73 0.37 -10.36
CA ILE A 347 -1.43 0.94 -9.95
C ILE A 347 -0.35 -0.13 -9.97
N ILE A 348 -0.70 -1.30 -9.44
CA ILE A 348 0.15 -2.48 -9.43
C ILE A 348 0.45 -2.93 -10.87
N GLU A 349 -0.54 -2.92 -11.76
CA GLU A 349 -0.43 -3.45 -13.13
C GLU A 349 0.43 -2.59 -14.06
N LYS A 350 0.26 -1.25 -14.04
CA LYS A 350 0.91 -0.37 -15.03
C LYS A 350 2.24 0.20 -14.59
N ASN A 351 2.48 0.42 -13.29
CA ASN A 351 3.62 1.21 -12.81
C ASN A 351 4.77 0.37 -12.25
N LEU A 352 4.48 -0.76 -11.61
CA LEU A 352 5.53 -1.65 -11.07
C LEU A 352 6.38 -2.30 -12.17
N VAL A 353 5.82 -2.45 -13.37
CA VAL A 353 6.48 -3.15 -14.49
C VAL A 353 7.24 -2.20 -15.43
N THR A 354 6.84 -0.92 -15.51
CA THR A 354 7.59 0.11 -16.26
C THR A 354 8.81 0.63 -15.51
N SER A 355 8.89 0.37 -14.20
CA SER A 355 10.06 0.57 -13.35
C SER A 355 11.19 -0.44 -13.68
N LYS A 356 11.58 -0.54 -14.95
CA LYS A 356 12.87 -1.17 -15.35
C LYS A 356 14.07 -0.47 -14.70
N LYS A 357 13.87 0.75 -14.18
CA LYS A 357 14.92 1.59 -13.60
C LYS A 357 15.46 1.03 -12.28
N TYR A 358 14.72 0.18 -11.56
CA TYR A 358 15.11 -0.28 -10.22
C TYR A 358 15.14 -1.81 -10.04
N ALA A 359 14.53 -2.59 -10.94
CA ALA A 359 14.47 -4.03 -10.83
C ALA A 359 15.66 -4.71 -11.54
N LYS A 360 16.75 -5.00 -10.80
CA LYS A 360 17.81 -5.95 -11.22
C LYS A 360 17.33 -7.42 -11.24
N GLN A 361 16.05 -7.68 -10.96
CA GLN A 361 15.45 -9.00 -10.77
C GLN A 361 14.07 -9.05 -11.45
N THR A 362 13.65 -10.23 -11.92
CA THR A 362 12.31 -10.38 -12.50
C THR A 362 11.25 -10.32 -11.40
N LEU A 363 10.36 -9.31 -11.49
CA LEU A 363 9.24 -9.10 -10.58
C LEU A 363 7.99 -9.85 -11.03
N ARG A 364 7.35 -10.55 -10.10
CA ARG A 364 6.06 -11.23 -10.28
C ARG A 364 5.06 -10.67 -9.30
N VAL A 365 3.94 -10.16 -9.80
CA VAL A 365 2.96 -9.52 -8.93
C VAL A 365 1.67 -10.33 -8.93
N ILE A 366 1.14 -10.60 -7.75
CA ILE A 366 -0.09 -11.35 -7.56
C ILE A 366 -1.03 -10.46 -6.75
N ALA A 367 -2.06 -9.98 -7.42
CA ALA A 367 -3.13 -9.20 -6.82
C ALA A 367 -4.46 -9.82 -7.23
N LEU A 368 -5.46 -9.74 -6.37
CA LEU A 368 -6.80 -9.93 -6.86
C LEU A 368 -7.26 -8.59 -7.41
N PRO A 369 -7.58 -8.46 -8.72
CA PRO A 369 -8.49 -7.40 -9.07
C PRO A 369 -9.75 -7.68 -8.29
N SER A 370 -10.12 -6.75 -7.41
CA SER A 370 -11.49 -6.69 -6.95
C SER A 370 -12.39 -6.84 -8.19
N LEU A 371 -13.41 -7.71 -8.15
CA LEU A 371 -14.22 -8.07 -9.33
C LEU A 371 -14.94 -6.86 -9.98
N SER A 372 -14.79 -5.67 -9.38
CA SER A 372 -14.97 -4.36 -9.98
C SER A 372 -14.15 -4.08 -11.24
N LEU A 373 -13.03 -4.78 -11.50
CA LEU A 373 -12.11 -4.40 -12.58
C LEU A 373 -12.48 -4.92 -13.98
N THR A 374 -13.22 -6.04 -14.11
CA THR A 374 -13.40 -6.70 -15.43
C THR A 374 -14.74 -6.38 -16.10
N VAL A 375 -15.73 -5.79 -15.42
CA VAL A 375 -17.07 -5.53 -15.99
C VAL A 375 -17.43 -4.04 -16.10
N TYR A 376 -16.62 -3.12 -15.56
CA TYR A 376 -17.00 -1.71 -15.42
C TYR A 376 -16.02 -0.71 -16.06
N LEU A 377 -15.44 -1.07 -17.22
CA LEU A 377 -14.46 -0.23 -17.93
C LEU A 377 -15.02 1.05 -18.62
N GLU A 378 -16.28 1.46 -18.39
CA GLU A 378 -16.89 2.52 -19.22
C GLU A 378 -17.70 3.60 -18.48
N ARG A 379 -17.45 3.95 -17.21
CA ARG A 379 -18.35 4.93 -16.55
C ARG A 379 -17.73 6.06 -15.73
N LEU A 380 -16.53 6.56 -16.09
CA LEU A 380 -16.17 8.00 -16.13
C LEU A 380 -14.73 8.15 -16.68
N PRO A 381 -14.52 8.84 -17.82
CA PRO A 381 -13.18 9.07 -18.35
C PRO A 381 -12.34 9.92 -17.38
N ARG A 382 -11.09 9.52 -17.12
CA ARG A 382 -10.14 10.24 -16.24
C ARG A 382 -10.14 11.79 -16.40
N PRO A 383 -10.25 12.38 -17.61
CA PRO A 383 -10.35 13.84 -17.77
C PRO A 383 -11.48 14.50 -16.98
N ASP A 384 -12.65 13.86 -16.90
CA ASP A 384 -13.82 14.47 -16.26
C ASP A 384 -13.68 14.50 -14.73
N LEU A 385 -13.00 13.49 -14.16
CA LEU A 385 -12.68 13.44 -12.73
C LEU A 385 -11.66 14.52 -12.38
N VAL A 386 -10.61 14.65 -13.19
CA VAL A 386 -9.60 15.70 -13.03
C VAL A 386 -10.24 17.09 -13.15
N ALA A 387 -11.17 17.29 -14.08
CA ALA A 387 -11.91 18.54 -14.20
C ALA A 387 -12.74 18.84 -12.93
N ALA A 388 -13.37 17.84 -12.31
CA ALA A 388 -14.07 18.01 -11.05
C ALA A 388 -13.12 18.37 -9.89
N TYR A 389 -11.96 17.71 -9.78
CA TYR A 389 -10.92 18.07 -8.80
C TYR A 389 -10.40 19.49 -9.01
N MET A 390 -10.19 19.92 -10.25
CA MET A 390 -9.76 21.29 -10.59
C MET A 390 -10.84 22.35 -10.28
N ALA A 391 -12.11 21.97 -10.30
CA ALA A 391 -13.23 22.88 -10.08
C ALA A 391 -13.50 23.16 -8.58
N MET A 392 -13.22 22.19 -7.70
CA MET A 392 -13.53 22.28 -6.28
C MET A 392 -12.76 23.40 -5.57
N ASP A 393 -13.36 23.95 -4.53
CA ASP A 393 -12.67 24.84 -3.57
C ASP A 393 -12.13 24.05 -2.38
N ILE A 394 -12.86 23.03 -1.94
CA ILE A 394 -12.53 22.20 -0.77
C ILE A 394 -12.85 20.74 -1.10
N GLY A 395 -11.84 19.87 -1.01
CA GLY A 395 -12.01 18.43 -1.08
C GLY A 395 -12.42 17.85 0.27
N ILE A 396 -13.28 16.84 0.29
CA ILE A 396 -13.71 16.16 1.52
C ILE A 396 -13.46 14.67 1.41
N VAL A 397 -12.66 14.15 2.35
CA VAL A 397 -12.30 12.74 2.45
C VAL A 397 -12.41 12.33 3.91
N THR A 398 -13.54 11.72 4.29
CA THR A 398 -13.84 11.42 5.69
C THR A 398 -14.31 9.99 5.89
N PRO A 399 -13.48 8.98 5.53
CA PRO A 399 -13.78 7.60 5.83
C PRO A 399 -13.71 7.35 7.35
N LYS A 400 -14.55 6.43 7.84
CA LYS A 400 -14.46 5.90 9.21
C LYS A 400 -13.12 5.22 9.44
N LYS A 401 -12.75 4.35 8.50
CA LYS A 401 -11.47 3.64 8.44
C LYS A 401 -11.13 3.35 6.99
N ASP A 402 -9.91 3.70 6.58
CA ASP A 402 -9.39 3.46 5.24
C ASP A 402 -7.87 3.28 5.33
N GLY A 403 -7.34 2.29 4.62
CA GLY A 403 -5.91 1.96 4.67
C GLY A 403 -5.05 3.14 4.20
N MET A 404 -5.51 3.93 3.23
CA MET A 404 -4.79 5.12 2.77
C MET A 404 -5.73 6.23 2.29
N ASN A 405 -6.72 5.89 1.47
CA ASN A 405 -7.53 6.82 0.69
C ASN A 405 -6.72 7.66 -0.32
N LEU A 406 -6.62 7.19 -1.57
CA LEU A 406 -5.88 7.87 -2.63
C LEU A 406 -6.58 9.13 -3.15
N VAL A 407 -7.91 9.23 -3.02
CA VAL A 407 -8.70 10.38 -3.50
C VAL A 407 -8.20 11.69 -2.92
N ALA A 408 -7.81 11.72 -1.64
CA ALA A 408 -7.22 12.90 -1.02
C ALA A 408 -5.96 13.36 -1.77
N LYS A 409 -5.11 12.42 -2.19
CA LYS A 409 -3.89 12.71 -2.93
C LYS A 409 -4.17 13.20 -4.35
N GLU A 410 -5.12 12.55 -5.03
CA GLU A 410 -5.56 12.93 -6.38
C GLU A 410 -6.10 14.36 -6.41
N MET A 411 -6.94 14.69 -5.44
CA MET A 411 -7.54 16.02 -5.26
C MET A 411 -6.47 17.12 -5.19
N LEU A 412 -5.47 16.94 -4.32
CA LEU A 412 -4.45 17.98 -4.07
C LEU A 412 -3.39 18.04 -5.17
N VAL A 413 -3.09 16.92 -5.85
CA VAL A 413 -2.23 16.94 -7.05
C VAL A 413 -2.92 17.66 -8.21
N CYS A 414 -4.23 17.46 -8.40
CA CYS A 414 -4.97 18.12 -9.46
C CYS A 414 -5.24 19.60 -9.18
N ASN A 415 -5.40 19.96 -7.91
CA ASN A 415 -5.73 21.32 -7.50
C ASN A 415 -4.95 21.72 -6.24
N PRO A 416 -3.71 22.21 -6.39
CA PRO A 416 -2.87 22.64 -5.26
C PRO A 416 -3.36 23.94 -4.61
N ARG A 417 -4.50 24.49 -5.04
CA ARG A 417 -5.12 25.70 -4.46
C ARG A 417 -6.34 25.37 -3.60
N ALA A 418 -6.78 24.12 -3.58
CA ALA A 418 -7.95 23.67 -2.82
C ALA A 418 -7.60 23.45 -1.35
N GLY A 419 -8.60 23.62 -0.49
CA GLY A 419 -8.56 23.15 0.89
C GLY A 419 -8.91 21.67 0.98
N LEU A 420 -8.65 21.06 2.14
CA LEU A 420 -8.97 19.66 2.41
C LEU A 420 -9.62 19.52 3.78
N ILE A 421 -10.73 18.77 3.83
CA ILE A 421 -11.28 18.20 5.06
C ILE A 421 -10.94 16.72 5.07
N LEU A 422 -10.21 16.25 6.08
CA LEU A 422 -9.66 14.90 6.13
C LEU A 422 -9.90 14.24 7.49
N SER A 423 -10.38 13.00 7.50
CA SER A 423 -10.58 12.23 8.74
C SER A 423 -9.33 11.46 9.18
N THR A 424 -9.13 11.35 10.50
CA THR A 424 -8.14 10.45 11.15
C THR A 424 -8.39 8.96 10.86
N GLY A 425 -9.54 8.63 10.27
CA GLY A 425 -9.85 7.31 9.73
C GLY A 425 -9.03 6.94 8.49
N ALA A 426 -8.50 7.92 7.74
CA ALA A 426 -7.73 7.69 6.51
C ALA A 426 -6.22 7.54 6.77
N GLY A 427 -5.58 6.56 6.13
CA GLY A 427 -4.11 6.45 6.20
C GLY A 427 -3.34 7.64 5.64
N SER A 428 -3.91 8.39 4.67
CA SER A 428 -3.31 9.64 4.17
C SER A 428 -3.22 10.70 5.26
N GLU A 429 -4.18 10.74 6.18
CA GLU A 429 -4.17 11.64 7.32
C GLU A 429 -3.01 11.33 8.25
N ILE A 430 -2.83 10.04 8.57
CA ILE A 430 -1.72 9.56 9.38
C ILE A 430 -0.39 9.91 8.72
N GLN A 431 -0.27 9.68 7.40
CA GLN A 431 0.93 10.04 6.65
C GLN A 431 1.22 11.55 6.72
N PHE A 432 0.21 12.40 6.50
CA PHE A 432 0.38 13.86 6.55
C PHE A 432 0.74 14.36 7.95
N SER A 433 0.06 13.84 8.98
CA SER A 433 0.32 14.15 10.39
C SER A 433 1.76 13.78 10.79
N THR A 434 2.18 12.53 10.53
CA THR A 434 3.55 12.07 10.83
C THR A 434 4.62 12.82 10.04
N SER A 435 4.28 13.35 8.87
CA SER A 435 5.18 14.20 8.06
C SER A 435 5.20 15.67 8.50
N GLY A 436 4.45 16.03 9.55
CA GLY A 436 4.44 17.38 10.13
C GLY A 436 3.54 18.39 9.42
N LEU A 437 2.67 17.94 8.50
CA LEU A 437 1.68 18.79 7.79
C LEU A 437 0.43 19.10 8.64
N TYR A 438 0.35 18.49 9.82
CA TYR A 438 -0.63 18.84 10.84
C TYR A 438 0.01 18.75 12.22
N LYS A 439 0.04 19.86 12.94
CA LYS A 439 0.52 19.94 14.33
C LYS A 439 -0.57 20.56 15.20
N GLU A 440 -0.91 19.91 16.32
CA GLU A 440 -1.98 20.41 17.20
C GLU A 440 -1.71 21.84 17.69
N ASP A 441 -0.46 22.10 18.11
CA ASP A 441 0.03 23.39 18.59
C ASP A 441 0.76 24.21 17.51
N GLY A 442 0.42 24.00 16.23
CA GLY A 442 1.14 24.64 15.12
C GLY A 442 0.32 24.78 13.85
N GLU A 443 1.03 24.77 12.73
CA GLU A 443 0.43 24.89 11.40
C GLU A 443 -0.38 23.63 11.04
N LYS A 444 -1.55 23.86 10.42
CA LYS A 444 -2.53 22.82 10.05
C LYS A 444 -2.86 23.00 8.57
N ASP A 445 -2.28 22.16 7.71
CA ASP A 445 -2.45 22.26 6.26
C ASP A 445 -3.81 21.74 5.77
N TYR A 446 -4.63 21.20 6.67
CA TYR A 446 -5.97 20.71 6.37
C TYR A 446 -6.85 20.75 7.62
N HIS A 447 -8.16 20.65 7.42
CA HIS A 447 -9.16 20.61 8.48
C HIS A 447 -9.41 19.15 8.88
N ARG A 448 -8.99 18.78 10.08
CA ARG A 448 -9.03 17.40 10.58
C ARG A 448 -10.39 17.07 11.20
N VAL A 449 -10.93 15.90 10.87
CA VAL A 449 -12.10 15.31 11.53
C VAL A 449 -11.64 14.13 12.40
N ALA A 450 -11.54 14.36 13.70
CA ALA A 450 -11.06 13.37 14.66
C ALA A 450 -12.11 12.30 14.99
N ASP A 451 -13.37 12.69 15.12
CA ASP A 451 -14.52 11.82 15.34
C ASP A 451 -15.64 12.16 14.35
N LEU A 452 -16.06 11.19 13.55
CA LEU A 452 -17.14 11.37 12.58
C LEU A 452 -18.52 11.40 13.24
N PHE A 453 -18.63 10.86 14.45
CA PHE A 453 -19.90 10.77 15.18
C PHE A 453 -20.18 12.01 16.03
N ASP A 454 -19.17 12.85 16.27
CA ASP A 454 -19.35 14.20 16.80
C ASP A 454 -19.80 15.16 15.69
N VAL A 455 -21.10 15.12 15.42
CA VAL A 455 -21.77 15.92 14.38
C VAL A 455 -21.58 17.43 14.61
N GLU A 456 -21.44 17.89 15.86
CA GLU A 456 -21.25 19.31 16.18
C GLU A 456 -19.87 19.79 15.75
N THR A 457 -18.81 19.10 16.20
CA THR A 457 -17.42 19.45 15.84
C THR A 457 -17.17 19.24 14.35
N TYR A 458 -17.78 18.23 13.75
CA TYR A 458 -17.65 18.00 12.31
C TYR A 458 -18.33 19.13 11.50
N ALA A 459 -19.50 19.62 11.93
CA ALA A 459 -20.12 20.81 11.34
C ALA A 459 -19.22 22.07 11.47
N ASP A 460 -18.53 22.23 12.60
CA ASP A 460 -17.58 23.34 12.81
C ASP A 460 -16.38 23.24 11.87
N THR A 461 -15.96 22.02 11.55
CA THR A 461 -14.89 21.75 10.57
C THR A 461 -15.29 22.21 9.17
N PHE A 462 -16.55 21.97 8.76
CA PHE A 462 -17.08 22.52 7.50
C PHE A 462 -17.03 24.04 7.49
N TYR A 463 -17.42 24.69 8.58
CA TYR A 463 -17.42 26.14 8.70
C TYR A 463 -16.00 26.73 8.68
N ALA A 464 -15.06 26.13 9.43
CA ALA A 464 -13.66 26.51 9.42
C ALA A 464 -13.06 26.43 8.02
N ALA A 465 -13.34 25.34 7.29
CA ALA A 465 -12.90 25.19 5.91
C ALA A 465 -13.56 26.21 4.97
N ALA A 466 -14.85 26.48 5.14
CA ALA A 466 -15.59 27.43 4.30
C ALA A 466 -15.10 28.88 4.46
N THR A 467 -14.70 29.24 5.68
CA THR A 467 -14.33 30.61 6.06
C THR A 467 -12.83 30.86 5.98
N GLU A 468 -12.03 29.82 5.72
CA GLU A 468 -10.59 29.95 5.49
C GLU A 468 -10.30 30.93 4.33
N THR A 469 -9.32 31.81 4.55
CA THR A 469 -8.90 32.79 3.54
C THR A 469 -8.32 32.07 2.32
N GLU A 470 -8.52 32.64 1.14
CA GLU A 470 -7.99 32.05 -0.10
C GLU A 470 -6.46 31.92 -0.08
N GLU A 471 -5.78 32.87 0.55
CA GLU A 471 -4.33 32.86 0.71
C GLU A 471 -3.84 31.68 1.56
N SER A 472 -4.43 31.50 2.75
CA SER A 472 -4.14 30.37 3.65
C SER A 472 -4.39 29.04 2.96
N ARG A 473 -5.59 28.89 2.40
CA ARG A 473 -6.01 27.67 1.70
C ARG A 473 -5.09 27.31 0.54
N ARG A 474 -4.63 28.30 -0.22
CA ARG A 474 -3.68 28.09 -1.32
C ARG A 474 -2.30 27.69 -0.82
N ALA A 475 -1.82 28.28 0.28
CA ALA A 475 -0.54 27.92 0.89
C ALA A 475 -0.58 26.47 1.41
N HIS A 476 -1.68 26.11 2.09
CA HIS A 476 -1.95 24.79 2.64
C HIS A 476 -2.01 23.71 1.54
N GLY A 477 -2.86 23.92 0.53
CA GLY A 477 -2.99 23.01 -0.61
C GLY A 477 -1.67 22.83 -1.39
N LYS A 478 -0.86 23.89 -1.49
CA LYS A 478 0.45 23.83 -2.16
C LYS A 478 1.42 22.91 -1.42
N ARG A 479 1.53 23.05 -0.09
CA ARG A 479 2.42 22.19 0.72
C ARG A 479 2.00 20.72 0.66
N LEU A 480 0.70 20.45 0.77
CA LEU A 480 0.16 19.09 0.59
C LEU A 480 0.52 18.53 -0.78
N SER A 481 0.33 19.31 -1.85
CA SER A 481 0.68 18.91 -3.21
C SER A 481 2.19 18.64 -3.36
N GLU A 482 3.06 19.51 -2.85
CA GLU A 482 4.52 19.34 -2.91
C GLU A 482 4.97 18.05 -2.18
N PHE A 483 4.34 17.75 -1.05
CA PHE A 483 4.56 16.50 -0.33
C PHE A 483 4.13 15.28 -1.14
N ILE A 484 2.94 15.30 -1.76
CA ILE A 484 2.45 14.17 -2.57
C ILE A 484 3.32 13.98 -3.81
N LEU A 485 3.73 15.06 -4.47
CA LEU A 485 4.59 15.02 -5.66
C LEU A 485 5.96 14.37 -5.39
N SER A 486 6.49 14.55 -4.17
CA SER A 486 7.76 13.93 -3.73
C SER A 486 7.61 12.53 -3.12
N ASN A 487 6.37 12.08 -2.90
CA ASN A 487 6.03 10.78 -2.31
C ASN A 487 5.02 10.05 -3.20
N ASP A 488 5.43 9.78 -4.43
CA ASP A 488 4.60 9.15 -5.44
C ASP A 488 4.64 7.61 -5.37
N ILE A 489 3.93 6.99 -6.31
CA ILE A 489 3.87 5.54 -6.46
C ILE A 489 5.22 4.88 -6.74
N GLU A 490 6.12 5.57 -7.44
CA GLU A 490 7.43 5.04 -7.80
C GLU A 490 8.27 4.92 -6.53
N ARG A 491 8.26 5.97 -5.69
CA ARG A 491 8.90 5.94 -4.37
C ARG A 491 8.35 4.84 -3.47
N TRP A 492 7.03 4.66 -3.41
CA TRP A 492 6.40 3.57 -2.65
C TRP A 492 6.92 2.19 -3.11
N SER A 493 6.90 1.95 -4.43
CA SER A 493 7.31 0.67 -4.99
C SER A 493 8.81 0.42 -4.81
N ALA A 494 9.65 1.43 -5.04
CA ALA A 494 11.09 1.33 -4.89
C ALA A 494 11.48 1.07 -3.43
N ALA A 495 10.83 1.76 -2.48
CA ALA A 495 11.08 1.56 -1.06
C ALA A 495 10.68 0.13 -0.61
N PHE A 496 9.50 -0.36 -1.03
CA PHE A 496 9.10 -1.73 -0.69
C PHE A 496 10.00 -2.77 -1.36
N LEU A 497 10.35 -2.58 -2.63
CA LEU A 497 11.16 -3.54 -3.39
C LEU A 497 12.64 -3.52 -3.01
N ASP A 498 13.11 -2.49 -2.29
CA ASP A 498 14.49 -2.42 -1.83
C ASP A 498 14.85 -3.70 -1.05
N PRO A 499 15.88 -4.45 -1.49
CA PRO A 499 16.35 -5.64 -0.77
C PRO A 499 16.97 -5.31 0.61
N SER A 500 17.42 -4.07 0.83
CA SER A 500 18.17 -3.63 2.02
C SER A 500 17.41 -3.83 3.33
N TRP A 501 16.08 -3.68 3.30
CA TRP A 501 15.25 -3.68 4.52
C TRP A 501 14.80 -5.07 4.97
N THR A 502 15.23 -6.14 4.31
CA THR A 502 14.93 -7.51 4.74
C THR A 502 15.81 -7.99 5.89
N HIS A 503 15.36 -9.00 6.62
CA HIS A 503 16.12 -9.68 7.68
C HIS A 503 17.29 -10.52 7.12
N LEU A 504 17.28 -10.79 5.82
CA LEU A 504 18.34 -11.50 5.10
C LEU A 504 19.60 -10.63 4.94
N VAL A 505 19.47 -9.31 5.14
CA VAL A 505 20.58 -8.36 5.01
C VAL A 505 21.37 -8.24 6.31
N ILE A 506 22.70 -8.34 6.20
CA ILE A 506 23.59 -7.92 7.27
C ILE A 506 23.50 -6.41 7.40
N ARG A 507 23.04 -5.92 8.56
CA ARG A 507 22.90 -4.48 8.83
C ARG A 507 24.24 -3.85 9.20
N PRO A 508 24.49 -2.59 8.83
CA PRO A 508 25.62 -1.84 9.33
C PRO A 508 25.59 -1.81 10.86
N MET A 509 26.74 -2.02 11.50
CA MET A 509 26.86 -1.98 12.95
C MET A 509 28.22 -1.44 13.37
N GLN A 510 28.31 -0.94 14.60
CA GLN A 510 29.58 -0.61 15.24
C GLN A 510 30.19 -1.89 15.81
N VAL A 511 31.48 -2.12 15.55
CA VAL A 511 32.19 -3.33 15.98
C VAL A 511 33.17 -2.95 17.08
N ASN A 512 32.72 -3.03 18.34
CA ASN A 512 33.48 -2.58 19.50
C ASN A 512 34.06 -3.72 20.33
N THR A 513 33.40 -4.88 20.30
CA THR A 513 33.77 -6.05 21.09
C THR A 513 34.18 -7.23 20.22
N LEU A 514 34.89 -8.20 20.82
CA LEU A 514 35.18 -9.48 20.17
C LEU A 514 33.90 -10.20 19.73
N ASP A 515 32.83 -10.13 20.52
CA ASP A 515 31.55 -10.76 20.20
C ASP A 515 30.91 -10.14 18.95
N ASP A 516 30.90 -8.80 18.85
CA ASP A 516 30.42 -8.09 17.65
C ASP A 516 31.17 -8.56 16.41
N PHE A 517 32.51 -8.64 16.51
CA PHE A 517 33.37 -9.04 15.40
C PHE A 517 33.09 -10.49 14.97
N PHE A 518 33.08 -11.44 15.91
CA PHE A 518 32.83 -12.85 15.59
C PHE A 518 31.40 -13.07 15.08
N SER A 519 30.41 -12.38 15.65
CA SER A 519 29.03 -12.41 15.17
C SER A 519 28.94 -11.92 13.72
N LEU A 520 29.57 -10.79 13.40
CA LEU A 520 29.64 -10.27 12.03
C LEU A 520 30.33 -11.27 11.08
N MET A 521 31.50 -11.82 11.46
CA MET A 521 32.23 -12.79 10.64
C MET A 521 31.47 -14.10 10.43
N MET A 522 30.69 -14.55 11.43
CA MET A 522 29.83 -15.72 11.29
C MET A 522 28.69 -15.46 10.30
N ARG A 523 28.11 -14.26 10.32
CA ARG A 523 27.08 -13.85 9.36
C ARG A 523 27.62 -13.76 7.94
N THR A 524 28.80 -13.14 7.74
CA THR A 524 29.42 -13.04 6.41
C THR A 524 29.82 -14.41 5.86
N ARG A 525 30.34 -15.31 6.71
CA ARG A 525 30.56 -16.72 6.35
C ARG A 525 29.28 -17.41 5.86
N ASN A 526 28.16 -17.21 6.56
CA ASN A 526 26.88 -17.80 6.16
C ASN A 526 26.39 -17.22 4.82
N VAL A 527 26.57 -15.90 4.59
CA VAL A 527 26.30 -15.25 3.30
C VAL A 527 27.14 -15.88 2.18
N ARG A 528 28.47 -15.98 2.36
CA ARG A 528 29.38 -16.63 1.40
C ARG A 528 28.94 -18.06 1.06
N ARG A 529 28.55 -18.86 2.07
CA ARG A 529 28.03 -20.22 1.86
C ARG A 529 26.75 -20.25 1.01
N GLN A 530 25.82 -19.32 1.22
CA GLN A 530 24.59 -19.23 0.43
C GLN A 530 24.87 -18.79 -1.01
N ILE A 531 25.84 -17.90 -1.22
CA ILE A 531 26.30 -17.52 -2.57
C ILE A 531 26.83 -18.77 -3.30
N VAL A 532 27.72 -19.53 -2.66
CA VAL A 532 28.28 -20.77 -3.24
C VAL A 532 27.18 -21.79 -3.55
N ASP A 533 26.26 -22.05 -2.63
CA ASP A 533 25.15 -22.99 -2.85
C ASP A 533 24.29 -22.61 -4.07
N ARG A 534 24.02 -21.30 -4.25
CA ARG A 534 23.30 -20.80 -5.43
C ARG A 534 24.08 -21.01 -6.71
N VAL A 535 25.36 -20.67 -6.72
CA VAL A 535 26.24 -20.87 -7.89
C VAL A 535 26.27 -22.35 -8.29
N LEU A 536 26.45 -23.26 -7.33
CA LEU A 536 26.48 -24.70 -7.58
C LEU A 536 25.15 -25.26 -8.11
N LYS A 537 24.02 -24.67 -7.69
CA LYS A 537 22.68 -25.04 -8.18
C LYS A 537 22.30 -24.37 -9.50
N GLY A 538 23.15 -23.50 -10.06
CA GLY A 538 22.82 -22.69 -11.23
C GLY A 538 21.70 -21.68 -10.98
N ILE A 539 21.52 -21.26 -9.72
CA ILE A 539 20.52 -20.26 -9.32
C ILE A 539 21.19 -18.88 -9.29
N PRO A 540 20.59 -17.84 -9.89
CA PRO A 540 21.12 -16.48 -9.82
C PRO A 540 21.37 -15.96 -8.38
N ILE A 541 22.46 -15.20 -8.22
CA ILE A 541 22.85 -14.53 -6.98
C ILE A 541 21.92 -13.34 -6.75
N ARG A 542 21.38 -13.23 -5.53
CA ARG A 542 20.44 -12.16 -5.17
C ARG A 542 21.13 -10.83 -4.83
N PRO A 543 20.46 -9.69 -5.06
CA PRO A 543 21.02 -8.38 -4.75
C PRO A 543 21.39 -8.16 -3.27
N HIS A 544 20.63 -8.76 -2.34
CA HIS A 544 20.86 -8.56 -0.90
C HIS A 544 22.21 -9.11 -0.40
N PHE A 545 22.84 -10.04 -1.12
CA PHE A 545 24.16 -10.57 -0.75
C PHE A 545 25.25 -9.51 -0.88
N ALA A 546 25.28 -8.79 -2.01
CA ALA A 546 26.23 -7.70 -2.22
C ALA A 546 26.04 -6.59 -1.18
N ILE A 547 24.79 -6.27 -0.83
CA ILE A 547 24.48 -5.29 0.23
C ILE A 547 25.01 -5.78 1.59
N SER A 548 24.79 -7.04 1.93
CA SER A 548 25.26 -7.61 3.19
C SER A 548 26.79 -7.58 3.31
N ILE A 549 27.49 -7.94 2.23
CA ILE A 549 28.95 -7.93 2.19
C ILE A 549 29.48 -6.48 2.28
N ARG A 550 28.87 -5.54 1.57
CA ARG A 550 29.24 -4.12 1.65
C ARG A 550 29.02 -3.56 3.06
N ASN A 551 27.85 -3.81 3.65
CA ASN A 551 27.56 -3.36 5.01
C ASN A 551 28.54 -3.95 6.03
N ALA A 552 28.93 -5.22 5.88
CA ALA A 552 29.92 -5.85 6.75
C ALA A 552 31.31 -5.20 6.58
N LYS A 553 31.73 -4.94 5.34
CA LYS A 553 32.98 -4.24 5.02
C LYS A 553 32.99 -2.84 5.65
N GLU A 554 31.97 -2.04 5.40
CA GLU A 554 31.82 -0.68 5.93
C GLU A 554 31.76 -0.67 7.46
N SER A 555 31.12 -1.67 8.08
CA SER A 555 31.09 -1.81 9.55
C SER A 555 32.49 -1.98 10.13
N LEU A 556 33.34 -2.77 9.47
CA LEU A 556 34.73 -2.95 9.87
C LEU A 556 35.57 -1.69 9.60
N GLU A 557 35.46 -1.10 8.40
CA GLU A 557 36.19 0.13 8.04
C GLU A 557 35.87 1.28 8.99
N ASN A 558 34.59 1.50 9.29
CA ASN A 558 34.15 2.56 10.20
C ASN A 558 34.53 2.30 11.67
N SER A 559 34.85 1.05 12.03
CA SER A 559 35.31 0.67 13.37
C SER A 559 36.85 0.72 13.50
N CYS A 560 37.58 0.96 12.40
CA CYS A 560 39.02 1.19 12.43
C CYS A 560 39.37 2.64 12.82
N GLY A 561 40.60 2.83 13.31
CA GLY A 561 41.14 4.19 13.50
C GLY A 561 41.32 4.92 12.15
N PRO A 562 41.41 6.26 12.15
CA PRO A 562 41.64 7.04 10.93
C PRO A 562 42.87 6.53 10.16
N ASP A 563 42.72 6.31 8.85
CA ASP A 563 43.77 5.80 7.94
C ASP A 563 44.46 4.50 8.41
N SER A 564 43.74 3.66 9.15
CA SER A 564 44.26 2.40 9.69
C SER A 564 43.39 1.21 9.28
N HIS A 565 44.02 0.04 9.15
CA HIS A 565 43.33 -1.26 9.08
C HIS A 565 43.36 -1.99 10.41
N THR A 566 43.74 -1.31 11.49
CA THR A 566 43.79 -1.89 12.84
C THR A 566 42.47 -1.64 13.57
N LEU A 567 41.81 -2.71 13.93
CA LEU A 567 40.58 -2.72 14.71
C LEU A 567 40.92 -2.99 16.18
N VAL A 568 40.37 -2.20 17.10
CA VAL A 568 40.67 -2.29 18.54
C VAL A 568 39.41 -2.73 19.27
N LEU A 569 39.42 -3.97 19.75
CA LEU A 569 38.24 -4.64 20.31
C LEU A 569 38.39 -4.90 21.81
N SER A 570 37.35 -4.67 22.60
CA SER A 570 37.31 -5.12 23.99
C SER A 570 36.80 -6.56 24.10
N ALA A 571 37.17 -7.26 25.18
CA ALA A 571 36.67 -8.62 25.42
C ALA A 571 35.16 -8.66 25.70
N SER A 572 34.63 -7.59 26.31
CA SER A 572 33.20 -7.32 26.51
C SER A 572 33.02 -5.80 26.65
N HIS A 573 31.79 -5.30 26.69
CA HIS A 573 31.53 -3.86 26.83
C HIS A 573 32.12 -3.25 28.11
N ASP A 574 32.27 -4.05 29.17
CA ASP A 574 32.79 -3.59 30.47
C ASP A 574 34.27 -3.96 30.72
N SER A 575 34.91 -4.63 29.76
CA SER A 575 36.30 -5.07 29.93
C SER A 575 37.28 -3.95 29.58
N PRO A 576 38.29 -3.68 30.43
CA PRO A 576 39.37 -2.76 30.11
C PRO A 576 40.38 -3.35 29.11
N ASP A 577 40.37 -4.67 28.90
CA ASP A 577 41.32 -5.37 28.04
C ASP A 577 40.97 -5.16 26.57
N LYS A 578 41.96 -4.72 25.79
CA LYS A 578 41.81 -4.44 24.36
C LYS A 578 42.72 -5.32 23.52
N ALA A 579 42.14 -5.99 22.54
CA ALA A 579 42.85 -6.70 21.48
C ALA A 579 42.94 -5.84 20.23
N LYS A 580 44.05 -5.97 19.49
CA LYS A 580 44.26 -5.26 18.22
C LYS A 580 44.34 -6.27 17.08
N PHE A 581 43.57 -6.04 16.03
CA PHE A 581 43.51 -6.90 14.84
C PHE A 581 43.83 -6.09 13.60
N ASP A 582 44.80 -6.49 12.80
CA ASP A 582 44.95 -5.98 11.44
C ASP A 582 44.01 -6.75 10.52
N ILE A 583 43.01 -6.06 9.99
CA ILE A 583 41.95 -6.63 9.16
C ILE A 583 42.15 -6.37 7.66
N LYS A 584 43.32 -5.86 7.25
CA LYS A 584 43.62 -5.55 5.84
C LYS A 584 43.27 -6.69 4.88
N ASN A 585 43.64 -7.93 5.23
CA ASN A 585 43.37 -9.09 4.41
C ASN A 585 41.86 -9.37 4.29
N GLU A 586 41.09 -9.24 5.37
CA GLU A 586 39.65 -9.47 5.33
C GLU A 586 38.93 -8.40 4.48
N LEU A 587 39.36 -7.15 4.56
CA LEU A 587 38.84 -6.08 3.69
C LEU A 587 39.11 -6.37 2.21
N GLN A 588 40.29 -6.88 1.87
CA GLN A 588 40.61 -7.33 0.50
C GLN A 588 39.75 -8.51 0.05
N GLU A 589 39.45 -9.48 0.93
CA GLU A 589 38.54 -10.57 0.59
C GLU A 589 37.11 -10.09 0.35
N PHE A 590 36.61 -9.11 1.13
CA PHE A 590 35.32 -8.50 0.84
C PHE A 590 35.29 -7.77 -0.51
N GLU A 591 36.37 -7.12 -0.92
CA GLU A 591 36.46 -6.51 -2.26
C GLU A 591 36.43 -7.54 -3.38
N LYS A 592 37.09 -8.70 -3.18
CA LYS A 592 37.01 -9.83 -4.12
C LYS A 592 35.59 -10.40 -4.18
N ASP A 593 34.92 -10.59 -3.05
CA ASP A 593 33.54 -11.05 -3.00
C ASP A 593 32.60 -10.13 -3.79
N LEU A 594 32.72 -8.81 -3.57
CA LEU A 594 31.93 -7.79 -4.28
C LEU A 594 32.24 -7.82 -5.78
N SER A 595 33.51 -7.86 -6.16
CA SER A 595 33.94 -7.94 -7.55
C SER A 595 33.42 -9.20 -8.24
N PHE A 596 33.43 -10.35 -7.56
CA PHE A 596 32.87 -11.59 -8.06
C PHE A 596 31.35 -11.47 -8.29
N MET A 597 30.61 -10.87 -7.37
CA MET A 597 29.16 -10.68 -7.52
C MET A 597 28.83 -9.71 -8.65
N ASP A 598 29.58 -8.61 -8.77
CA ASP A 598 29.42 -7.65 -9.87
C ASP A 598 29.72 -8.33 -11.22
N TYR A 599 30.77 -9.14 -11.29
CA TYR A 599 31.08 -9.99 -12.44
C TYR A 599 29.94 -10.97 -12.76
N ALA A 600 29.48 -11.74 -11.77
CA ALA A 600 28.46 -12.77 -11.95
C ALA A 600 27.08 -12.21 -12.32
N GLN A 601 26.84 -10.93 -12.05
CA GLN A 601 25.61 -10.21 -12.40
C GLN A 601 25.75 -9.36 -13.68
N SER A 602 26.95 -9.27 -14.26
CA SER A 602 27.19 -8.51 -15.47
C SER A 602 26.57 -9.21 -16.69
N GLU A 603 26.00 -8.42 -17.61
CA GLU A 603 25.49 -8.91 -18.91
C GLU A 603 26.61 -8.96 -19.97
N ASP A 604 27.82 -8.52 -19.63
CA ASP A 604 28.94 -8.49 -20.55
C ASP A 604 29.55 -9.90 -20.72
N VAL A 605 29.44 -10.41 -21.95
CA VAL A 605 29.86 -11.75 -22.37
C VAL A 605 31.38 -11.89 -22.49
N ASP A 606 32.11 -10.77 -22.61
CA ASP A 606 33.57 -10.76 -22.75
C ASP A 606 34.28 -10.91 -21.39
N ASN A 607 33.52 -10.86 -20.29
CA ASN A 607 34.07 -10.95 -18.94
C ASN A 607 34.71 -12.31 -18.63
N VAL A 608 34.21 -13.41 -19.23
CA VAL A 608 34.75 -14.77 -18.99
C VAL A 608 36.22 -14.83 -19.35
N GLU A 609 36.63 -14.16 -20.44
CA GLU A 609 38.03 -14.08 -20.84
C GLU A 609 38.86 -13.32 -19.81
N GLN A 610 38.37 -12.20 -19.28
CA GLN A 610 39.05 -11.44 -18.23
C GLN A 610 39.16 -12.21 -16.89
N PHE A 611 38.11 -12.91 -16.46
CA PHE A 611 38.14 -13.68 -15.20
C PHE A 611 39.11 -14.86 -15.28
N VAL A 612 39.15 -15.54 -16.43
CA VAL A 612 40.10 -16.61 -16.72
C VAL A 612 41.53 -16.07 -16.81
N ASP A 613 41.73 -14.87 -17.36
CA ASP A 613 43.06 -14.26 -17.46
C ASP A 613 43.66 -13.92 -16.08
N VAL A 614 42.84 -13.42 -15.14
CA VAL A 614 43.28 -13.12 -13.76
C VAL A 614 43.61 -14.40 -12.97
N SER A 615 42.91 -15.50 -13.22
CA SER A 615 43.13 -16.77 -12.53
C SER A 615 44.24 -17.63 -13.14
N LEU A 616 44.57 -17.46 -14.43
CA LEU A 616 45.71 -18.10 -15.07
C LEU A 616 47.05 -17.45 -14.67
N HIS A 617 47.08 -16.14 -14.40
CA HIS A 617 48.32 -15.48 -13.97
C HIS A 617 48.82 -15.94 -12.58
N VAL A 618 47.96 -16.52 -11.74
CA VAL A 618 48.35 -17.08 -10.43
C VAL A 618 48.91 -18.52 -10.55
N TYR A 619 48.57 -19.26 -11.61
CA TYR A 619 49.03 -20.64 -11.79
C TYR A 619 50.28 -20.80 -12.65
N PHE A 620 50.71 -19.75 -13.39
CA PHE A 620 51.89 -19.83 -14.27
C PHE A 620 53.22 -19.33 -13.67
N TYR A 621 53.26 -18.92 -12.39
CA TYR A 621 54.52 -18.54 -11.71
C TYR A 621 55.06 -19.56 -10.70
N VAL A 622 54.61 -20.82 -10.77
CA VAL A 622 55.28 -21.94 -10.11
C VAL A 622 55.53 -23.01 -11.16
N ASN A 623 56.82 -23.19 -11.50
CA ASN A 623 57.41 -24.07 -12.51
C ASN A 623 57.78 -23.37 -13.83
N TYR A 624 58.96 -22.75 -13.89
CA TYR A 624 60.10 -23.27 -14.64
C TYR A 624 61.34 -22.41 -14.35
N THR A 625 62.42 -23.10 -13.93
CA THR A 625 63.82 -22.70 -13.68
C THR A 625 64.13 -21.70 -12.57
#